data_AF-A0A165TU58-F1
#
_entry.id   AF-A0A165TU58-F1
#
_cell.length_a   1.000
_cell.length_b   1.000
_cell.length_c   1.000
_cell.angle_alpha   90.00
_cell.angle_beta   90.00
_cell.angle_gamma   90.00
#
_symmetry.space_group_name_H-M   'P 1'
#
loop_
_entity.id
_entity.type
_entity.pdbx_description
1 polymer ?
#
loop_
_entity_poly.entity_id
_entity_poly.type
_entity_poly.pdbx_seq_one_letter_code
_entity_poly.pdbx_strand_id
1 'polypeptide(L)'
;MDRQLGVLLIAGVRSDLGDVAIADEHGLLRYAYHVAGVVGLMMCKVLDVETDQAHPFAIDLGIAMQLTNIARDISEDAKMGRRYLPASWIDASSLDYLVEPEPSTQDDLRAANKRLLSVAETYYDSAASGMAYLPLRARFTIYLASTLYRRIGSALAARDYAYWLERASLSTPEKVQHGFGAALRFLSTPQLHRAGASHRAALHEALIGLPGVNALSGG
;
A
#
# COMPACT_ATOMS: atom_id res chain seq x y z
N MET A 1 -17.12 17.74 -2.40
CA MET A 1 -16.61 16.37 -2.22
C MET A 1 -17.26 15.52 -3.28
N ASP A 2 -16.48 14.88 -4.16
CA ASP A 2 -17.05 13.98 -5.15
C ASP A 2 -17.71 12.81 -4.41
N ARG A 3 -19.05 12.81 -4.41
CA ARG A 3 -19.88 11.86 -3.66
C ARG A 3 -19.55 10.42 -4.05
N GLN A 4 -19.07 10.21 -5.27
CA GLN A 4 -18.70 8.91 -5.81
C GLN A 4 -17.49 8.29 -5.10
N LEU A 5 -16.45 9.08 -4.77
CA LEU A 5 -15.28 8.57 -4.04
C LEU A 5 -15.67 8.14 -2.61
N GLY A 6 -16.51 8.92 -1.94
CA GLY A 6 -17.02 8.57 -0.61
C GLY A 6 -17.81 7.25 -0.62
N VAL A 7 -18.67 7.07 -1.64
CA VAL A 7 -19.43 5.81 -1.81
C VAL A 7 -18.50 4.63 -2.07
N LEU A 8 -17.44 4.79 -2.87
CA LEU A 8 -16.47 3.72 -3.13
C LEU A 8 -15.70 3.31 -1.87
N LEU A 9 -15.26 4.29 -1.07
CA LEU A 9 -14.60 4.00 0.21
C LEU A 9 -15.54 3.25 1.15
N ILE A 10 -16.79 3.72 1.30
CA ILE A 10 -17.79 3.04 2.13
C ILE A 10 -18.07 1.63 1.61
N ALA A 11 -18.13 1.43 0.30
CA ALA A 11 -18.32 0.10 -0.30
C ALA A 11 -17.12 -0.83 -0.03
N GLY A 12 -15.89 -0.32 -0.13
CA GLY A 12 -14.67 -1.04 0.22
C GLY A 12 -14.65 -1.44 1.70
N VAL A 13 -14.86 -0.49 2.61
CA VAL A 13 -14.92 -0.77 4.06
C VAL A 13 -16.09 -1.69 4.40
N ARG A 14 -17.22 -1.58 3.68
CA ARG A 14 -18.36 -2.51 3.83
C ARG A 14 -18.00 -3.93 3.41
N SER A 15 -17.12 -4.12 2.41
CA SER A 15 -16.67 -5.46 2.03
C SER A 15 -15.89 -6.17 3.14
N ASP A 16 -15.31 -5.42 4.09
CA ASP A 16 -14.68 -5.98 5.28
C ASP A 16 -15.70 -6.46 6.34
N LEU A 17 -16.99 -6.14 6.22
CA LEU A 17 -18.01 -6.51 7.24
C LEU A 17 -18.41 -8.00 7.21
N GLY A 18 -17.85 -8.80 6.31
CA GLY A 18 -18.05 -10.25 6.23
C GLY A 18 -16.73 -11.00 6.02
N ASP A 19 -16.84 -12.28 5.67
CA ASP A 19 -15.68 -13.10 5.33
C ASP A 19 -14.98 -12.53 4.09
N VAL A 20 -13.67 -12.31 4.20
CA VAL A 20 -12.84 -11.86 3.07
C VAL A 20 -12.01 -13.03 2.57
N ALA A 21 -12.12 -13.34 1.29
CA ALA A 21 -11.34 -14.41 0.66
C ALA A 21 -10.82 -13.93 -0.71
N ILE A 22 -9.65 -13.28 -0.71
CA ILE A 22 -9.03 -12.82 -1.96
C ILE A 22 -8.53 -14.02 -2.77
N ALA A 23 -8.89 -14.04 -4.07
CA ALA A 23 -8.56 -15.13 -4.97
C ALA A 23 -7.13 -15.00 -5.54
N ASP A 24 -6.80 -13.82 -6.07
CA ASP A 24 -5.56 -13.56 -6.78
C ASP A 24 -5.03 -12.13 -6.54
N GLU A 25 -3.86 -11.83 -7.11
CA GLU A 25 -3.23 -10.52 -7.02
C GLU A 25 -4.09 -9.40 -7.63
N HIS A 26 -4.85 -9.71 -8.70
CA HIS A 26 -5.78 -8.76 -9.31
C HIS A 26 -6.87 -8.33 -8.32
N GLY A 27 -7.49 -9.30 -7.63
CA GLY A 27 -8.47 -9.04 -6.57
C GLY A 27 -7.88 -8.25 -5.40
N LEU A 28 -6.65 -8.58 -4.98
CA LEU A 28 -5.92 -7.87 -3.93
C LEU A 28 -5.72 -6.38 -4.27
N LEU A 29 -5.24 -6.09 -5.49
CA LEU A 29 -4.99 -4.71 -5.92
C LEU A 29 -6.28 -3.89 -6.02
N ARG A 30 -7.37 -4.50 -6.51
CA ARG A 30 -8.68 -3.84 -6.55
C ARG A 30 -9.23 -3.56 -5.16
N TYR A 31 -9.07 -4.51 -4.23
CA TYR A 31 -9.42 -4.30 -2.83
C TYR A 31 -8.63 -3.12 -2.24
N ALA A 32 -7.29 -3.14 -2.37
CA ALA A 32 -6.41 -2.10 -1.87
C ALA A 32 -6.74 -0.72 -2.47
N TYR A 33 -7.11 -0.67 -3.76
CA TYR A 33 -7.62 0.55 -4.38
C TYR A 33 -8.87 1.08 -3.67
N HIS A 34 -9.88 0.24 -3.44
CA HIS A 34 -11.15 0.70 -2.87
C HIS A 34 -11.00 1.24 -1.44
N VAL A 35 -10.17 0.61 -0.62
CA VAL A 35 -10.01 0.99 0.80
C VAL A 35 -8.94 2.06 1.03
N ALA A 36 -7.95 2.20 0.13
CA ALA A 36 -6.83 3.12 0.33
C ALA A 36 -6.43 3.94 -0.91
N GLY A 37 -6.48 3.37 -2.12
CA GLY A 37 -6.21 4.12 -3.36
C GLY A 37 -7.18 5.30 -3.55
N VAL A 38 -8.47 5.09 -3.26
CA VAL A 38 -9.51 6.14 -3.26
C VAL A 38 -9.20 7.23 -2.23
N VAL A 39 -8.62 6.88 -1.07
CA VAL A 39 -8.18 7.86 -0.07
C VAL A 39 -7.05 8.73 -0.63
N GLY A 40 -6.12 8.15 -1.41
CA GLY A 40 -5.11 8.91 -2.14
C GLY A 40 -5.71 10.00 -3.04
N LEU A 41 -6.75 9.66 -3.80
CA LEU A 41 -7.49 10.61 -4.65
C LEU A 41 -8.19 11.71 -3.82
N MET A 42 -8.79 11.34 -2.69
CA MET A 42 -9.38 12.31 -1.77
C MET A 42 -8.31 13.27 -1.21
N MET A 43 -7.14 12.75 -0.86
CA MET A 43 -6.03 13.54 -0.35
C MET A 43 -5.48 14.51 -1.40
N CYS A 44 -5.46 14.17 -2.69
CA CYS A 44 -5.14 15.14 -3.74
C CYS A 44 -6.04 16.38 -3.69
N LYS A 45 -7.34 16.21 -3.41
CA LYS A 45 -8.28 17.34 -3.26
C LYS A 45 -8.08 18.11 -1.95
N VAL A 46 -7.84 17.42 -0.84
CA VAL A 46 -7.58 18.06 0.47
C VAL A 46 -6.29 18.89 0.46
N LEU A 47 -5.30 18.46 -0.31
CA LEU A 47 -3.99 19.10 -0.41
C LEU A 47 -3.91 20.11 -1.56
N ASP A 48 -5.04 20.47 -2.19
CA ASP A 48 -5.12 21.39 -3.33
C ASP A 48 -4.15 21.02 -4.48
N VAL A 49 -4.08 19.74 -4.82
CA VAL A 49 -3.30 19.27 -5.98
C VAL A 49 -4.06 19.60 -7.25
N GLU A 50 -3.48 20.46 -8.08
CA GLU A 50 -4.13 21.04 -9.26
C GLU A 50 -4.11 20.15 -10.50
N THR A 51 -3.22 19.15 -10.55
CA THR A 51 -2.98 18.33 -11.75
C THR A 51 -3.43 16.89 -11.58
N ASP A 52 -4.23 16.42 -12.55
CA ASP A 52 -4.70 15.04 -12.61
C ASP A 52 -3.55 14.04 -12.87
N GLN A 53 -2.38 14.53 -13.31
CA GLN A 53 -1.16 13.70 -13.45
C GLN A 53 -0.68 13.14 -12.10
N ALA A 54 -1.09 13.75 -10.98
CA ALA A 54 -0.77 13.26 -9.64
C ALA A 54 -1.61 12.06 -9.22
N HIS A 55 -2.81 11.88 -9.81
CA HIS A 55 -3.78 10.89 -9.36
C HIS A 55 -3.25 9.45 -9.37
N PRO A 56 -2.55 8.97 -10.42
CA PRO A 56 -2.05 7.60 -10.41
C PRO A 56 -1.05 7.34 -9.29
N PHE A 57 -0.14 8.29 -9.04
CA PHE A 57 0.85 8.19 -7.97
C PHE A 57 0.23 8.26 -6.56
N ALA A 58 -0.86 9.02 -6.41
CA ALA A 58 -1.59 9.07 -5.16
C ALA A 58 -2.34 7.77 -4.88
N ILE A 59 -2.92 7.15 -5.91
CA ILE A 59 -3.51 5.81 -5.84
C ILE A 59 -2.44 4.80 -5.41
N ASP A 60 -1.27 4.85 -6.05
CA ASP A 60 -0.16 3.93 -5.78
C ASP A 60 0.31 4.01 -4.33
N LEU A 61 0.41 5.21 -3.77
CA LEU A 61 0.78 5.37 -2.36
C LEU A 61 -0.24 4.71 -1.44
N GLY A 62 -1.54 4.90 -1.71
CA GLY A 62 -2.61 4.26 -0.95
C GLY A 62 -2.52 2.73 -1.03
N ILE A 63 -2.32 2.19 -2.23
CA ILE A 63 -2.14 0.75 -2.43
C ILE A 63 -0.92 0.24 -1.66
N ALA A 64 0.25 0.87 -1.80
CA ALA A 64 1.48 0.46 -1.13
C ALA A 64 1.31 0.40 0.40
N MET A 65 0.67 1.41 0.98
CA MET A 65 0.38 1.46 2.41
C MET A 65 -0.60 0.36 2.84
N GLN A 66 -1.64 0.08 2.04
CA GLN A 66 -2.59 -0.98 2.35
C GLN A 66 -1.97 -2.38 2.26
N LEU A 67 -1.14 -2.63 1.23
CA LEU A 67 -0.40 -3.89 1.13
C LEU A 67 0.55 -4.07 2.31
N THR A 68 1.16 -2.99 2.80
CA THR A 68 1.99 -3.01 4.02
C THR A 68 1.17 -3.33 5.27
N ASN A 69 -0.06 -2.80 5.38
CA ASN A 69 -0.97 -3.14 6.48
C ASN A 69 -1.35 -4.61 6.46
N ILE A 70 -1.76 -5.12 5.29
CA ILE A 70 -2.08 -6.54 5.12
C ILE A 70 -0.90 -7.41 5.52
N ALA A 71 0.32 -7.09 5.09
CA ALA A 71 1.53 -7.84 5.41
C ALA A 71 1.85 -7.89 6.92
N ARG A 72 1.50 -6.83 7.65
CA ARG A 72 1.72 -6.70 9.09
C ARG A 72 0.68 -7.45 9.91
N ASP A 73 -0.58 -7.44 9.46
CA ASP A 73 -1.74 -7.82 10.27
C ASP A 73 -2.36 -9.18 9.83
N ILE A 74 -1.63 -10.04 9.10
CA ILE A 74 -2.14 -11.33 8.57
C ILE A 74 -2.77 -12.19 9.68
N SER A 75 -2.10 -12.36 10.83
CA SER A 75 -2.63 -13.17 11.95
C SER A 75 -3.90 -12.54 12.54
N GLU A 76 -3.92 -11.23 12.74
CA GLU A 76 -5.05 -10.49 13.30
C GLU A 76 -6.26 -10.54 12.35
N ASP A 77 -6.05 -10.34 11.05
CA ASP A 77 -7.09 -10.43 10.04
C ASP A 77 -7.67 -11.85 9.95
N ALA A 78 -6.82 -12.88 10.01
CA ALA A 78 -7.27 -14.27 10.01
C ALA A 78 -8.15 -14.61 11.23
N LYS A 79 -7.81 -14.09 12.42
CA LYS A 79 -8.65 -14.21 13.64
C LYS A 79 -10.03 -13.56 13.46
N MET A 80 -10.15 -12.59 12.57
CA MET A 80 -11.41 -11.91 12.24
C MET A 80 -12.18 -12.57 11.08
N GLY A 81 -11.76 -13.74 10.59
CA GLY A 81 -12.41 -14.41 9.46
C GLY A 81 -11.97 -13.88 8.10
N ARG A 82 -10.84 -13.14 8.02
CA ARG A 82 -10.43 -12.43 6.80
C ARG A 82 -9.09 -12.94 6.27
N ARG A 83 -9.06 -13.28 4.98
CA ARG A 83 -7.84 -13.57 4.22
C ARG A 83 -7.69 -12.62 3.05
N TYR A 84 -6.77 -11.68 3.21
CA TYR A 84 -6.34 -10.78 2.14
C TYR A 84 -5.20 -11.36 1.29
N LEU A 85 -4.38 -12.26 1.86
CA LEU A 85 -3.40 -12.98 1.06
C LEU A 85 -4.11 -13.76 -0.06
N PRO A 86 -3.68 -13.61 -1.32
CA PRO A 86 -4.29 -14.31 -2.43
C PRO A 86 -4.22 -15.84 -2.30
N ALA A 87 -5.34 -16.54 -2.52
CA ALA A 87 -5.34 -18.01 -2.61
C ALA A 87 -4.42 -18.56 -3.70
N SER A 88 -4.15 -17.78 -4.75
CA SER A 88 -3.17 -18.19 -5.78
C SER A 88 -1.71 -18.18 -5.29
N TRP A 89 -1.42 -17.65 -4.10
CA TRP A 89 -0.07 -17.59 -3.52
C TRP A 89 0.15 -18.60 -2.40
N ILE A 90 -0.93 -19.05 -1.76
CA ILE A 90 -0.92 -19.92 -0.57
C ILE A 90 -2.01 -20.97 -0.73
N ASP A 91 -1.68 -22.24 -0.45
CA ASP A 91 -2.70 -23.28 -0.38
C ASP A 91 -3.51 -23.13 0.91
N ALA A 92 -4.51 -22.25 0.83
CA ALA A 92 -5.24 -21.78 1.99
C ALA A 92 -6.42 -22.68 2.37
N SER A 93 -6.09 -23.85 2.90
CA SER A 93 -7.08 -24.85 3.36
C SER A 93 -7.93 -24.38 4.55
N SER A 94 -7.43 -23.48 5.43
CA SER A 94 -8.18 -22.89 6.55
C SER A 94 -7.67 -21.49 6.94
N LEU A 95 -8.30 -20.77 7.88
CA LEU A 95 -7.71 -19.53 8.42
C LEU A 95 -6.77 -19.79 9.59
N ASP A 96 -6.89 -20.95 10.24
CA ASP A 96 -6.15 -21.27 11.46
C ASP A 96 -4.63 -21.29 11.22
N TYR A 97 -4.18 -21.80 10.07
CA TYR A 97 -2.75 -21.82 9.74
C TYR A 97 -2.17 -20.42 9.46
N LEU A 98 -3.03 -19.43 9.15
CA LEU A 98 -2.59 -18.03 9.06
C LEU A 98 -2.43 -17.39 10.43
N VAL A 99 -3.20 -17.85 11.43
CA VAL A 99 -3.11 -17.36 12.80
C VAL A 99 -1.86 -17.91 13.47
N GLU A 100 -1.65 -19.22 13.39
CA GLU A 100 -0.55 -19.94 14.02
C GLU A 100 0.11 -20.89 13.02
N PRO A 101 1.15 -20.43 12.30
CA PRO A 101 1.82 -21.22 11.27
C PRO A 101 2.62 -22.41 11.80
N GLU A 102 2.18 -23.63 11.44
CA GLU A 102 2.94 -24.86 11.66
C GLU A 102 4.24 -24.87 10.86
N PRO A 103 5.34 -25.50 11.36
CA PRO A 103 6.63 -25.50 10.69
C PRO A 103 6.62 -25.88 9.20
N SER A 104 5.71 -26.78 8.80
CA SER A 104 5.53 -27.21 7.41
C SER A 104 4.98 -26.14 6.47
N THR A 105 4.32 -25.10 6.99
CA THR A 105 3.67 -24.02 6.23
C THR A 105 4.43 -22.69 6.29
N GLN A 106 5.41 -22.58 7.19
CA GLN A 106 6.10 -21.31 7.46
C GLN A 106 6.83 -20.78 6.23
N ASP A 107 7.50 -21.63 5.45
CA ASP A 107 8.27 -21.18 4.29
C ASP A 107 7.37 -20.63 3.17
N ASP A 108 6.22 -21.27 2.93
CA ASP A 108 5.22 -20.78 1.97
C ASP A 108 4.64 -19.43 2.43
N LEU A 109 4.39 -19.27 3.72
CA LEU A 109 3.91 -18.01 4.29
C LEU A 109 4.93 -16.89 4.27
N ARG A 110 6.21 -17.19 4.54
CA ARG A 110 7.32 -16.24 4.34
C ARG A 110 7.39 -15.81 2.89
N ALA A 111 7.31 -16.76 1.95
CA ALA A 111 7.34 -16.47 0.53
C ALA A 111 6.17 -15.60 0.08
N ALA A 112 4.95 -15.89 0.55
CA ALA A 112 3.76 -15.10 0.26
C ALA A 112 3.85 -13.68 0.84
N ASN A 113 4.28 -13.52 2.09
CA ASN A 113 4.42 -12.20 2.72
C ASN A 113 5.57 -11.39 2.10
N LYS A 114 6.68 -12.04 1.73
CA LYS A 114 7.76 -11.43 0.94
C LYS A 114 7.27 -10.94 -0.41
N ARG A 115 6.47 -11.74 -1.12
CA ARG A 115 5.84 -11.34 -2.39
C ARG A 115 4.94 -10.13 -2.19
N LEU A 116 4.10 -10.13 -1.15
CA LEU A 116 3.22 -9.01 -0.82
C LEU A 116 3.99 -7.70 -0.63
N LEU A 117 5.06 -7.73 0.16
CA LEU A 117 5.91 -6.56 0.37
C LEU A 117 6.67 -6.16 -0.89
N SER A 118 7.11 -7.11 -1.71
CA SER A 118 7.74 -6.79 -3.00
C SER A 118 6.79 -6.04 -3.95
N VAL A 119 5.50 -6.40 -3.95
CA VAL A 119 4.48 -5.65 -4.70
C VAL A 119 4.33 -4.25 -4.09
N ALA A 120 4.21 -4.13 -2.76
CA ALA A 120 4.11 -2.84 -2.07
C ALA A 120 5.28 -1.89 -2.39
N GLU A 121 6.53 -2.41 -2.42
CA GLU A 121 7.73 -1.64 -2.77
C GLU A 121 7.64 -1.06 -4.18
N THR A 122 7.11 -1.82 -5.14
CA THR A 122 6.90 -1.33 -6.52
C THR A 122 5.96 -0.13 -6.56
N TYR A 123 4.89 -0.15 -5.78
CA TYR A 123 3.95 0.96 -5.66
C TYR A 123 4.54 2.15 -4.86
N TYR A 124 5.36 1.91 -3.84
CA TYR A 124 6.08 2.99 -3.14
C TYR A 124 7.03 3.73 -4.08
N ASP A 125 7.75 3.01 -4.93
CA ASP A 125 8.69 3.61 -5.88
C ASP A 125 7.96 4.42 -6.97
N SER A 126 6.80 3.92 -7.43
CA SER A 126 5.91 4.70 -8.30
C SER A 126 5.44 5.97 -7.60
N ALA A 127 4.86 5.86 -6.40
CA ALA A 127 4.39 7.00 -5.61
C ALA A 127 5.47 8.07 -5.36
N ALA A 128 6.70 7.65 -5.08
CA ALA A 128 7.83 8.56 -4.88
C ALA A 128 8.10 9.44 -6.13
N SER A 129 7.88 8.89 -7.33
CA SER A 129 8.04 9.61 -8.60
C SER A 129 7.00 10.71 -8.80
N GLY A 130 5.84 10.61 -8.12
CA GLY A 130 4.77 11.62 -8.16
C GLY A 130 4.88 12.71 -7.10
N MET A 131 5.85 12.65 -6.18
CA MET A 131 5.93 13.60 -5.04
C MET A 131 6.03 15.06 -5.49
N ALA A 132 6.68 15.31 -6.63
CA ALA A 132 6.85 16.67 -7.15
C ALA A 132 5.54 17.36 -7.54
N TYR A 133 4.44 16.62 -7.72
CA TYR A 133 3.11 17.19 -7.98
C TYR A 133 2.43 17.75 -6.73
N LEU A 134 2.90 17.40 -5.53
CA LEU A 134 2.35 17.94 -4.28
C LEU A 134 2.89 19.35 -4.02
N PRO A 135 2.08 20.25 -3.41
CA PRO A 135 2.57 21.51 -2.87
C PRO A 135 3.70 21.28 -1.88
N LEU A 136 4.69 22.17 -1.85
CA LEU A 136 5.96 21.95 -1.13
C LEU A 136 5.77 21.57 0.35
N ARG A 137 4.83 22.23 1.05
CA ARG A 137 4.52 21.95 2.46
C ARG A 137 3.93 20.56 2.66
N ALA A 138 2.95 20.18 1.83
CA ALA A 138 2.32 18.87 1.89
C ALA A 138 3.29 17.75 1.48
N ARG A 139 4.16 18.03 0.52
CA ARG A 139 5.11 17.08 -0.05
C ARG A 139 6.02 16.45 1.01
N PHE A 140 6.60 17.27 1.88
CA PHE A 140 7.45 16.75 2.96
C PHE A 140 6.66 15.84 3.91
N THR A 141 5.46 16.26 4.32
CA THR A 141 4.61 15.47 5.22
C THR A 141 4.22 14.13 4.62
N ILE A 142 3.80 14.12 3.35
CA ILE A 142 3.43 12.88 2.64
C ILE A 142 4.65 11.97 2.45
N TYR A 143 5.80 12.52 2.05
CA TYR A 143 7.03 11.76 1.92
C TYR A 143 7.49 11.15 3.26
N LEU A 144 7.40 11.91 4.35
CA LEU A 144 7.74 11.41 5.68
C LEU A 144 6.79 10.29 6.11
N ALA A 145 5.48 10.49 5.95
CA ALA A 145 4.48 9.47 6.26
C ALA A 145 4.71 8.19 5.46
N SER A 146 4.91 8.31 4.13
CA SER A 146 5.25 7.20 3.24
C SER A 146 6.52 6.47 3.68
N THR A 147 7.58 7.21 4.01
CA THR A 147 8.85 6.63 4.47
C THR A 147 8.68 5.85 5.77
N LEU A 148 7.97 6.39 6.74
CA LEU A 148 7.74 5.72 8.02
C LEU A 148 6.86 4.48 7.85
N TYR A 149 5.88 4.51 6.94
CA TYR A 149 5.05 3.34 6.68
C TYR A 149 5.82 2.23 5.95
N ARG A 150 6.57 2.57 4.91
CA ARG A 150 7.44 1.62 4.16
C ARG A 150 8.41 0.87 5.08
N ARG A 151 8.86 1.52 6.16
CA ARG A 151 9.76 0.92 7.16
C ARG A 151 9.12 -0.21 7.98
N ILE A 152 7.79 -0.29 8.07
CA ILE A 152 7.10 -1.45 8.65
C ILE A 152 7.42 -2.71 7.83
N GLY A 153 7.42 -2.60 6.50
CA GLY A 153 7.84 -3.68 5.60
C GLY A 153 9.30 -4.06 5.82
N SER A 154 10.20 -3.08 6.02
CA SER A 154 11.60 -3.37 6.37
C SER A 154 11.75 -4.11 7.70
N ALA A 155 10.93 -3.78 8.71
CA ALA A 155 10.93 -4.48 10.00
C ALA A 155 10.45 -5.93 9.87
N LEU A 156 9.45 -6.19 9.01
CA LEU A 156 9.03 -7.56 8.66
C LEU A 156 10.14 -8.32 7.94
N ALA A 157 10.80 -7.70 6.96
CA ALA A 157 11.90 -8.31 6.21
C ALA A 157 13.10 -8.68 7.12
N ALA A 158 13.41 -7.85 8.13
CA ALA A 158 14.44 -8.13 9.12
C ALA A 158 14.14 -9.36 10.01
N ARG A 159 12.87 -9.79 10.05
CA ARG A 159 12.38 -10.97 10.77
C ARG A 159 12.03 -12.11 9.83
N ASP A 160 12.68 -12.13 8.67
CA ASP A 160 12.45 -13.12 7.61
C ASP A 160 10.97 -13.27 7.24
N TYR A 161 10.24 -12.15 7.21
CA TYR A 161 8.83 -12.06 6.82
C TYR A 161 7.85 -12.83 7.72
N ALA A 162 8.33 -13.32 8.88
CA ALA A 162 7.54 -14.07 9.85
C ALA A 162 6.63 -13.13 10.66
N TYR A 163 5.46 -12.83 10.10
CA TYR A 163 4.47 -11.91 10.69
C TYR A 163 3.90 -12.41 12.03
N TRP A 164 3.90 -13.72 12.26
CA TRP A 164 3.31 -14.38 13.44
C TRP A 164 4.16 -14.29 14.71
N LEU A 165 5.43 -13.85 14.63
CA LEU A 165 6.32 -13.78 15.79
C LEU A 165 6.00 -12.61 16.71
N GLU A 166 5.97 -11.40 16.13
CA GLU A 166 5.59 -10.18 16.82
C GLU A 166 5.16 -9.17 15.77
N ARG A 167 4.07 -8.47 16.07
CA ARG A 167 3.52 -7.44 15.19
C ARG A 167 4.57 -6.36 14.89
N ALA A 168 4.92 -6.22 13.62
CA ALA A 168 5.94 -5.27 13.19
C ALA A 168 5.47 -3.83 13.47
N SER A 169 6.26 -3.10 14.27
CA SER A 169 6.05 -1.70 14.55
C SER A 169 7.39 -0.99 14.70
N LEU A 170 7.40 0.32 14.49
CA LEU A 170 8.58 1.14 14.75
C LEU A 170 8.54 1.67 16.18
N SER A 171 9.65 1.48 16.90
CA SER A 171 9.89 2.13 18.18
C SER A 171 10.04 3.65 18.02
N THR A 172 9.88 4.39 19.12
CA THR A 172 10.04 5.85 19.12
C THR A 172 11.42 6.31 18.64
N PRO A 173 12.55 5.71 19.06
CA PRO A 173 13.88 6.06 18.56
C PRO A 173 14.02 5.83 17.05
N GLU A 174 13.51 4.70 16.53
CA GLU A 174 13.54 4.41 15.09
C GLU A 174 12.75 5.44 14.29
N LYS A 175 11.57 5.86 14.78
CA LYS A 175 10.79 6.93 14.14
C LYS A 175 11.57 8.23 14.04
N VAL A 176 12.30 8.61 15.10
CA VAL A 176 13.12 9.84 15.12
C VAL A 176 14.30 9.71 14.15
N GLN A 177 15.07 8.62 14.24
CA GLN A 177 16.22 8.37 13.37
C GLN A 177 15.80 8.32 11.89
N HIS A 178 14.75 7.57 11.58
CA HIS A 178 14.23 7.47 10.22
C HIS A 178 13.60 8.76 9.74
N GLY A 179 12.93 9.51 10.62
CA GLY A 179 12.39 10.83 10.29
C GLY A 179 13.49 11.82 9.93
N PHE A 180 14.58 11.86 10.69
CA PHE A 180 15.74 12.68 10.37
C PHE A 180 16.40 12.26 9.05
N GLY A 181 16.62 10.95 8.86
CA GLY A 181 17.16 10.44 7.60
C GLY A 181 16.23 10.69 6.40
N ALA A 182 14.91 10.67 6.61
CA ALA A 182 13.93 11.04 5.60
C ALA A 182 14.08 12.53 5.24
N ALA A 183 14.14 13.43 6.22
CA ALA A 183 14.33 14.86 5.97
C ALA A 183 15.61 15.16 5.17
N LEU A 184 16.72 14.51 5.50
CA LEU A 184 17.96 14.63 4.71
C LEU A 184 17.76 14.16 3.26
N ARG A 185 17.20 12.96 3.06
CA ARG A 185 16.91 12.43 1.71
C ARG A 185 15.94 13.30 0.93
N PHE A 186 14.94 13.87 1.60
CA PHE A 186 13.98 14.77 0.98
C PHE A 186 14.73 15.94 0.35
N LEU A 187 15.55 16.64 1.12
CA LEU A 187 16.32 17.80 0.64
C LEU A 187 17.35 17.43 -0.45
N SER A 188 17.91 16.23 -0.41
CA SER A 188 19.01 15.82 -1.29
C SER A 188 18.62 15.02 -2.53
N THR A 189 17.33 14.65 -2.70
CA THR A 189 16.86 13.82 -3.83
C THR A 189 16.11 14.67 -4.86
N PRO A 190 16.76 15.08 -5.98
CA PRO A 190 16.16 16.00 -6.95
C PRO A 190 14.87 15.48 -7.59
N GLN A 191 14.73 14.16 -7.72
CA GLN A 191 13.56 13.50 -8.31
C GLN A 191 12.28 13.76 -7.51
N LEU A 192 12.37 13.97 -6.19
CA LEU A 192 11.22 14.34 -5.35
C LEU A 192 10.76 15.78 -5.62
N HIS A 193 11.56 16.58 -6.31
CA HIS A 193 11.31 18.01 -6.50
C HIS A 193 11.00 18.44 -7.92
N ARG A 194 11.27 17.58 -8.91
CA ARG A 194 11.08 17.88 -10.33
C ARG A 194 9.89 17.08 -10.87
N ALA A 195 8.84 17.79 -11.28
CA ALA A 195 7.72 17.18 -11.98
C ALA A 195 8.15 16.77 -13.40
N GLY A 196 7.58 15.68 -13.92
CA GLY A 196 7.91 15.15 -15.24
C GLY A 196 8.05 13.62 -15.31
N ALA A 197 7.83 12.91 -14.21
CA ALA A 197 7.77 11.45 -14.24
C ALA A 197 6.46 10.99 -14.89
N SER A 198 6.55 10.13 -15.91
CA SER A 198 5.40 9.43 -16.46
C SER A 198 5.06 8.23 -15.59
N HIS A 199 3.80 8.10 -15.20
CA HIS A 199 3.31 6.94 -14.47
C HIS A 199 3.37 5.67 -15.34
N ARG A 200 3.68 4.52 -14.74
CA ARG A 200 3.74 3.22 -15.43
C ARG A 200 2.35 2.61 -15.54
N ALA A 201 1.73 2.67 -16.72
CA ALA A 201 0.38 2.16 -16.96
C ALA A 201 0.16 0.70 -16.50
N ALA A 202 1.19 -0.15 -16.60
CA ALA A 202 1.13 -1.56 -16.20
C ALA A 202 0.72 -1.77 -14.72
N LEU A 203 1.03 -0.83 -13.82
CA LEU A 203 0.62 -0.93 -12.41
C LEU A 203 -0.90 -0.84 -12.25
N HIS A 204 -1.59 -0.27 -13.23
CA HIS A 204 -3.02 0.03 -13.17
C HIS A 204 -3.85 -0.93 -14.02
N GLU A 205 -3.25 -1.97 -14.61
CA GLU A 205 -3.95 -2.99 -15.39
C GLU A 205 -5.08 -3.66 -14.60
N ALA A 206 -4.85 -3.98 -13.32
CA ALA A 206 -5.87 -4.55 -12.45
C ALA A 206 -7.00 -3.56 -12.08
N LEU A 207 -6.73 -2.26 -12.26
CA LEU A 207 -7.58 -1.17 -11.78
C LEU A 207 -8.40 -0.52 -12.90
N ILE A 208 -8.24 -0.99 -14.14
CA ILE A 208 -8.97 -0.46 -15.30
C ILE A 208 -10.48 -0.35 -14.99
N GLY A 209 -11.05 0.81 -15.35
CA GLY A 209 -12.46 1.13 -15.11
C GLY A 209 -12.76 1.76 -13.74
N LEU A 210 -11.77 1.89 -12.85
CA LEU A 210 -11.93 2.58 -11.57
C LEU A 210 -11.59 4.09 -11.68
N PRO A 211 -12.20 4.97 -10.85
CA PRO A 211 -11.92 6.41 -10.90
C PRO A 211 -10.44 6.78 -10.70
N GLY A 212 -9.96 7.81 -11.41
CA GLY A 212 -8.58 8.27 -11.30
C GLY A 212 -7.52 7.36 -11.94
N VAL A 213 -7.94 6.21 -12.50
CA VAL A 213 -7.07 5.26 -13.21
C VAL A 213 -6.90 5.62 -14.70
N ASN A 214 -7.82 6.42 -15.26
CA ASN A 214 -7.91 6.69 -16.71
C ASN A 214 -7.07 7.89 -17.20
N ALA A 215 -5.79 7.93 -16.86
CA ALA A 215 -4.89 8.98 -17.37
C ALA A 215 -3.83 8.51 -18.38
N LEU A 216 -3.87 7.25 -18.86
CA LEU A 216 -2.79 6.71 -19.73
C LEU A 216 -3.25 5.96 -20.98
N SER A 217 -4.54 5.97 -21.35
CA SER A 217 -5.03 5.37 -22.60
C SER A 217 -5.07 6.35 -23.79
N GLY A 218 -4.32 7.44 -23.75
CA GLY A 218 -4.22 8.42 -24.84
C GLY A 218 -2.83 9.01 -24.97
N GLY A 219 -1.97 8.32 -25.72
CA GLY A 219 -0.65 8.77 -26.17
C GLY A 219 -0.19 7.88 -27.32
#